data_AF-A0A965MGH8-F1
#
_entry.id   AF-A0A965MGH8-F1
#
_cell.length_a   1.000
_cell.length_b   1.000
_cell.length_c   1.000
_cell.angle_alpha   90.00
_cell.angle_beta   90.00
_cell.angle_gamma   90.00
#
_symmetry.space_group_name_H-M   'P 1'
#
loop_
_entity.id
_entity.type
_entity.pdbx_description
1 polymer ?
#
loop_
_entity_poly.entity_id
_entity_poly.type
_entity_poly.pdbx_seq_one_letter_code
_entity_poly.pdbx_strand_id
1 'polypeptide(L)'
;EYLIIDDSETLRFNGDEFSVFYVVKKTVDENPGDGGNPGILLGSGRAGASGSEYKNMLHYLYDDHFDINIDDDTTWNNGDFLGNYKIIYSERRNATTGSDTLNNYFDGLKESSFDIGVDYGTLTPNTPTPIHLGRKTYSLTSTTYSQYYLNGIVSEVIVFKKALADEERATVSAYLSSKWGLTANVDSDSDGIVDASDPFPTDPSKWISFPEALRENTSNEFTPMQGLALWLDASNVDGNHNSGLNDGDAVSAWKDLSRNVSDLTQSSISNQPTIVSTSANPYLSFDGANDSVIPVLFSAVWDADGNFIELNKILGTPAGQGDDQGANRAQ
;
A
#
# COMPACT_ATOMS: atom_id res chain seq x y z
N GLU A 1 29.94 8.16 -1.24
CA GLU A 1 30.62 7.18 -0.34
C GLU A 1 29.85 5.87 -0.42
N TYR A 2 30.42 4.74 0.02
CA TYR A 2 29.76 3.43 -0.04
C TYR A 2 30.21 2.57 1.14
N LEU A 3 29.41 1.56 1.49
CA LEU A 3 29.73 0.60 2.54
C LEU A 3 30.01 -0.78 1.95
N ILE A 4 30.91 -1.51 2.59
CA ILE A 4 31.22 -2.90 2.29
C ILE A 4 30.89 -3.72 3.52
N ILE A 5 30.13 -4.79 3.34
CA ILE A 5 29.97 -5.85 4.34
C ILE A 5 30.74 -7.05 3.80
N ASP A 6 31.77 -7.47 4.54
CA ASP A 6 32.54 -8.65 4.18
C ASP A 6 31.62 -9.87 4.05
N ASP A 7 32.01 -10.80 3.17
CA ASP A 7 31.27 -12.03 2.98
C ASP A 7 31.09 -12.78 4.31
N SER A 8 29.86 -13.18 4.58
CA SER A 8 29.49 -14.00 5.74
C SER A 8 28.47 -15.04 5.31
N GLU A 9 28.64 -16.29 5.75
CA GLU A 9 27.66 -17.37 5.50
C GLU A 9 26.25 -17.01 6.01
N THR A 10 26.16 -16.15 7.03
CA THR A 10 24.87 -15.66 7.55
C THR A 10 24.19 -14.66 6.62
N LEU A 11 24.90 -14.09 5.66
CA LEU A 11 24.40 -13.08 4.70
C LEU A 11 24.47 -13.56 3.25
N ARG A 12 25.02 -14.77 2.99
CA ARG A 12 24.99 -15.36 1.66
C ARG A 12 23.54 -15.69 1.27
N PHE A 13 23.17 -15.20 0.09
CA PHE A 13 21.98 -15.61 -0.64
C PHE A 13 22.24 -17.03 -1.15
N ASN A 14 21.84 -18.03 -0.36
CA ASN A 14 21.85 -19.42 -0.80
C ASN A 14 20.77 -19.61 -1.90
N GLY A 15 20.59 -20.79 -2.50
CA GLY A 15 19.46 -21.03 -3.42
C GLY A 15 18.08 -20.98 -2.76
N ASP A 16 18.01 -20.39 -1.58
CA ASP A 16 16.89 -20.32 -0.69
C ASP A 16 16.31 -18.90 -0.72
N GLU A 17 15.10 -18.78 -0.21
CA GLU A 17 14.38 -17.52 -0.08
C GLU A 17 15.21 -16.42 0.61
N PHE A 18 14.98 -15.18 0.24
CA PHE A 18 15.57 -14.03 0.90
C PHE A 18 14.64 -12.83 0.83
N SER A 19 14.84 -11.89 1.73
CA SER A 19 14.18 -10.60 1.64
C SER A 19 15.00 -9.47 2.22
N VAL A 20 14.76 -8.25 1.72
CA VAL A 20 15.45 -7.04 2.14
C VAL A 20 14.46 -5.89 2.27
N PHE A 21 14.50 -5.19 3.39
CA PHE A 21 13.89 -3.88 3.58
C PHE A 21 14.93 -2.77 3.38
N TYR A 22 14.46 -1.66 2.82
CA TYR A 22 15.18 -0.40 2.75
C TYR A 22 14.27 0.74 3.20
N VAL A 23 14.83 1.70 3.94
CA VAL A 23 14.23 3.04 4.10
C VAL A 23 15.12 4.02 3.36
N VAL A 24 14.65 4.52 2.22
CA VAL A 24 15.50 5.22 1.24
C VAL A 24 14.82 6.45 0.68
N LYS A 25 15.65 7.40 0.22
CA LYS A 25 15.22 8.60 -0.50
C LYS A 25 16.26 8.95 -1.56
N LYS A 26 15.83 9.12 -2.81
CA LYS A 26 16.69 9.63 -3.87
C LYS A 26 16.75 11.16 -3.78
N THR A 27 17.94 11.75 -3.95
CA THR A 27 18.16 13.19 -3.68
C THR A 27 18.53 14.01 -4.92
N VAL A 28 18.80 13.34 -6.04
CA VAL A 28 19.21 13.97 -7.29
C VAL A 28 18.48 13.25 -8.42
N ASP A 29 17.90 14.02 -9.33
CA ASP A 29 17.32 13.54 -10.58
C ASP A 29 18.45 13.13 -11.54
N GLU A 30 18.56 11.84 -11.79
CA GLU A 30 19.58 11.20 -12.63
C GLU A 30 18.96 10.17 -13.57
N ASN A 31 17.80 10.51 -14.16
CA ASN A 31 17.09 9.61 -15.03
C ASN A 31 17.95 9.14 -16.23
N PRO A 32 17.87 7.85 -16.63
CA PRO A 32 18.69 7.31 -17.72
C PRO A 32 18.40 7.95 -19.08
N GLY A 33 17.20 8.50 -19.27
CA GLY A 33 16.81 9.28 -20.44
C GLY A 33 17.62 10.57 -20.62
N ASP A 34 18.23 11.08 -19.54
CA ASP A 34 19.04 12.30 -19.50
C ASP A 34 20.55 12.02 -19.45
N GLY A 35 20.95 10.75 -19.61
CA GLY A 35 22.35 10.31 -19.52
C GLY A 35 22.85 10.11 -18.08
N GLY A 36 21.96 10.10 -17.09
CA GLY A 36 22.25 9.73 -15.71
C GLY A 36 22.39 8.21 -15.52
N ASN A 37 23.21 7.80 -14.55
CA ASN A 37 23.35 6.40 -14.17
C ASN A 37 22.48 6.11 -12.94
N PRO A 38 21.80 4.95 -12.85
CA PRO A 38 21.10 4.58 -11.63
C PRO A 38 22.00 4.52 -10.40
N GLY A 39 21.39 4.79 -9.24
CA GLY A 39 22.00 4.47 -7.96
C GLY A 39 21.88 2.98 -7.67
N ILE A 40 22.86 2.42 -6.95
CA ILE A 40 22.78 1.04 -6.43
C ILE A 40 22.52 1.10 -4.93
N LEU A 41 21.40 0.52 -4.49
CA LEU A 41 21.13 0.35 -3.07
C LEU A 41 21.96 -0.80 -2.50
N LEU A 42 21.87 -1.97 -3.11
CA LEU A 42 22.55 -3.18 -2.70
C LEU A 42 23.11 -3.92 -3.91
N GLY A 43 24.35 -4.39 -3.79
CA GLY A 43 24.96 -5.26 -4.79
C GLY A 43 25.67 -6.45 -4.15
N SER A 44 25.45 -7.64 -4.68
CA SER A 44 26.13 -8.87 -4.29
C SER A 44 26.47 -9.73 -5.51
N GLY A 45 27.37 -10.71 -5.33
CA GLY A 45 27.80 -11.59 -6.42
C GLY A 45 28.73 -10.96 -7.45
N ARG A 46 28.84 -11.58 -8.63
CA ARG A 46 29.70 -11.14 -9.75
C ARG A 46 28.92 -11.23 -11.05
N ALA A 47 29.04 -10.22 -11.91
CA ALA A 47 28.57 -10.34 -13.28
C ALA A 47 29.47 -11.36 -14.03
N GLY A 48 28.85 -12.29 -14.74
CA GLY A 48 29.57 -13.23 -15.61
C GLY A 48 30.30 -12.51 -16.75
N ALA A 49 31.46 -13.04 -17.15
CA ALA A 49 31.98 -12.82 -18.49
C ALA A 49 31.68 -14.09 -19.30
N SER A 50 31.10 -13.91 -20.50
CA SER A 50 30.74 -14.93 -21.50
C SER A 50 30.98 -16.39 -21.10
N GLY A 51 29.92 -17.08 -20.70
CA GLY A 51 29.92 -18.54 -20.50
C GLY A 51 30.40 -19.04 -19.13
N SER A 52 30.50 -18.18 -18.12
CA SER A 52 30.79 -18.60 -16.73
C SER A 52 29.56 -18.42 -15.83
N GLU A 53 29.21 -19.43 -15.04
CA GLU A 53 28.13 -19.40 -14.02
C GLU A 53 28.49 -18.46 -12.86
N TYR A 54 28.31 -17.15 -13.04
CA TYR A 54 28.39 -16.19 -11.95
C TYR A 54 27.11 -15.37 -11.91
N LYS A 55 26.33 -15.58 -10.85
CA LYS A 55 25.12 -14.82 -10.59
C LYS A 55 25.46 -13.58 -9.76
N ASN A 56 24.82 -12.47 -10.11
CA ASN A 56 24.79 -11.23 -9.33
C ASN A 56 23.37 -10.94 -8.87
N MET A 57 23.26 -10.13 -7.83
CA MET A 57 22.00 -9.53 -7.42
C MET A 57 22.25 -8.04 -7.22
N LEU A 58 21.51 -7.21 -7.93
CA LEU A 58 21.64 -5.77 -7.91
C LEU A 58 20.28 -5.14 -7.69
N HIS A 59 20.19 -4.26 -6.70
CA HIS A 59 19.01 -3.45 -6.42
C HIS A 59 19.31 -2.03 -6.88
N TYR A 60 18.71 -1.66 -8.01
CA TYR A 60 18.84 -0.34 -8.60
C TYR A 60 17.74 0.58 -8.08
N LEU A 61 18.11 1.82 -7.82
CA LEU A 61 17.18 2.89 -7.46
C LEU A 61 17.36 4.07 -8.39
N TYR A 62 16.27 4.40 -9.06
CA TYR A 62 16.13 5.55 -9.93
C TYR A 62 15.16 6.53 -9.28
N ASP A 63 14.84 7.61 -9.98
CA ASP A 63 13.97 8.66 -9.46
C ASP A 63 12.50 8.24 -9.50
N ASP A 64 12.13 7.50 -10.55
CA ASP A 64 10.77 7.13 -10.91
C ASP A 64 10.53 5.61 -10.91
N HIS A 65 11.53 4.79 -10.55
CA HIS A 65 11.37 3.35 -10.43
C HIS A 65 12.47 2.67 -9.60
N PHE A 66 12.19 1.43 -9.22
CA PHE A 66 13.12 0.51 -8.57
C PHE A 66 13.21 -0.78 -9.38
N ASP A 67 14.43 -1.30 -9.51
CA ASP A 67 14.71 -2.50 -10.29
C ASP A 67 15.56 -3.49 -9.49
N ILE A 68 15.23 -4.76 -9.64
CA ILE A 68 16.08 -5.85 -9.17
C ILE A 68 16.52 -6.64 -10.38
N ASN A 69 17.84 -6.74 -10.49
CA ASN A 69 18.50 -7.57 -11.48
C ASN A 69 19.08 -8.81 -10.81
N ILE A 70 18.71 -9.97 -11.34
CA ILE A 70 19.28 -11.26 -10.96
C ILE A 70 19.83 -11.90 -12.23
N ASP A 71 21.15 -12.09 -12.31
CA ASP A 71 21.78 -12.82 -13.42
C ASP A 71 21.44 -12.25 -14.81
N ASP A 72 21.48 -10.91 -14.93
CA ASP A 72 21.09 -10.12 -16.12
C ASP A 72 19.59 -10.08 -16.46
N ASP A 73 18.72 -10.68 -15.66
CA ASP A 73 17.27 -10.51 -15.78
C ASP A 73 16.73 -9.45 -14.83
N THR A 74 16.05 -8.46 -15.39
CA THR A 74 15.60 -7.23 -14.72
C THR A 74 14.11 -7.23 -14.46
N THR A 75 13.70 -6.62 -13.35
CA THR A 75 12.29 -6.42 -12.98
C THR A 75 12.02 -4.95 -12.65
N TRP A 76 11.30 -4.27 -13.53
CA TRP A 76 11.08 -2.83 -13.45
C TRP A 76 9.77 -2.49 -12.73
N ASN A 77 9.84 -1.64 -11.71
CA ASN A 77 8.68 -1.24 -10.90
C ASN A 77 8.64 0.26 -10.72
N ASN A 78 7.64 0.92 -11.30
CA ASN A 78 7.48 2.37 -11.20
C ASN A 78 7.19 2.79 -9.76
N GLY A 79 7.72 3.93 -9.33
CA GLY A 79 7.48 4.51 -8.02
C GLY A 79 8.14 5.88 -7.89
N ASP A 80 7.63 6.75 -7.02
CA ASP A 80 8.23 8.08 -6.82
C ASP A 80 9.25 8.06 -5.66
N PHE A 81 10.53 8.09 -5.99
CA PHE A 81 11.63 8.03 -5.02
C PHE A 81 12.38 9.37 -4.88
N LEU A 82 12.18 10.31 -5.80
CA LEU A 82 12.87 11.59 -5.80
C LEU A 82 12.28 12.53 -4.75
N GLY A 83 13.10 12.94 -3.79
CA GLY A 83 12.65 13.86 -2.75
C GLY A 83 11.78 13.23 -1.66
N ASN A 84 11.31 12.00 -1.85
CA ASN A 84 10.40 11.30 -0.95
C ASN A 84 11.10 10.10 -0.29
N TYR A 85 10.82 9.87 0.99
CA TYR A 85 11.23 8.63 1.65
C TYR A 85 10.25 7.52 1.28
N LYS A 86 10.78 6.33 1.02
CA LYS A 86 10.04 5.11 0.72
C LYS A 86 10.54 3.96 1.57
N ILE A 87 9.61 3.11 2.02
CA ILE A 87 9.94 1.77 2.51
C ILE A 87 9.86 0.84 1.31
N ILE A 88 10.98 0.21 0.95
CA ILE A 88 11.02 -0.80 -0.10
C ILE A 88 11.21 -2.14 0.58
N TYR A 89 10.32 -3.10 0.31
CA TYR A 89 10.53 -4.50 0.64
C TYR A 89 10.58 -5.33 -0.64
N SER A 90 11.65 -6.10 -0.77
CA SER A 90 11.83 -7.02 -1.88
C SER A 90 12.11 -8.42 -1.37
N GLU A 91 11.48 -9.43 -1.96
CA GLU A 91 11.69 -10.82 -1.60
C GLU A 91 11.79 -11.73 -2.81
N ARG A 92 12.68 -12.73 -2.73
CA ARG A 92 12.56 -13.95 -3.51
C ARG A 92 11.84 -14.97 -2.66
N ARG A 93 10.73 -15.48 -3.19
CA ARG A 93 9.92 -16.53 -2.57
C ARG A 93 9.99 -17.78 -3.41
N ASN A 94 10.31 -18.90 -2.77
CA ASN A 94 10.41 -20.19 -3.43
C ASN A 94 9.00 -20.77 -3.56
N ALA A 95 8.67 -21.29 -4.74
CA ALA A 95 7.36 -21.90 -4.90
C ALA A 95 7.33 -23.31 -4.32
N THR A 96 6.30 -23.61 -3.53
CA THR A 96 5.98 -25.00 -3.13
C THR A 96 5.60 -25.83 -4.37
N THR A 97 4.96 -25.19 -5.36
CA THR A 97 4.60 -25.75 -6.67
C THR A 97 4.65 -24.65 -7.73
N GLY A 98 5.33 -24.88 -8.85
CA GLY A 98 5.50 -23.87 -9.90
C GLY A 98 6.86 -23.18 -9.84
N SER A 99 6.92 -21.95 -10.31
CA SER A 99 8.15 -21.16 -10.40
C SER A 99 8.35 -20.26 -9.20
N ASP A 100 9.61 -19.99 -8.84
CA ASP A 100 9.95 -18.98 -7.83
C ASP A 100 9.46 -17.60 -8.27
N THR A 101 9.20 -16.73 -7.29
CA THR A 101 8.72 -15.37 -7.54
C THR A 101 9.63 -14.33 -6.90
N LEU A 102 9.78 -13.20 -7.58
CA LEU A 102 10.34 -11.99 -7.03
C LEU A 102 9.20 -10.99 -6.79
N ASN A 103 8.98 -10.64 -5.52
CA ASN A 103 7.94 -9.69 -5.14
C ASN A 103 8.57 -8.39 -4.66
N ASN A 104 7.97 -7.28 -5.07
CA ASN A 104 8.35 -5.95 -4.62
C ASN A 104 7.15 -5.25 -4.01
N TYR A 105 7.41 -4.57 -2.90
CA TYR A 105 6.42 -3.82 -2.14
C TYR A 105 6.98 -2.44 -1.84
N PHE A 106 6.19 -1.40 -2.07
CA PHE A 106 6.50 -0.03 -1.69
C PHE A 106 5.49 0.45 -0.67
N ASP A 107 5.99 0.99 0.45
CA ASP A 107 5.17 1.54 1.53
C ASP A 107 4.09 0.54 2.02
N GLY A 108 4.46 -0.73 2.05
CA GLY A 108 3.62 -1.86 2.47
C GLY A 108 2.82 -2.50 1.34
N LEU A 109 2.47 -1.75 0.28
CA LEU A 109 1.67 -2.22 -0.85
C LEU A 109 2.47 -3.08 -1.83
N LYS A 110 1.88 -4.17 -2.33
CA LYS A 110 2.50 -5.02 -3.35
C LYS A 110 2.44 -4.34 -4.72
N GLU A 111 3.61 -4.04 -5.27
CA GLU A 111 3.76 -3.36 -6.57
C GLU A 111 3.96 -4.35 -7.71
N SER A 112 4.67 -5.45 -7.44
CA SER A 112 4.88 -6.48 -8.45
C SER A 112 5.12 -7.87 -7.90
N SER A 113 4.91 -8.83 -8.81
CA SER A 113 5.14 -10.26 -8.64
C SER A 113 5.68 -10.76 -9.97
N PHE A 114 6.99 -10.99 -10.08
CA PHE A 114 7.61 -11.51 -11.29
C PHE A 114 7.93 -12.99 -11.12
N ASP A 115 7.53 -13.80 -12.10
CA ASP A 115 7.87 -15.22 -12.18
C ASP A 115 9.30 -15.34 -12.72
N ILE A 116 10.22 -15.82 -11.89
CA ILE A 116 11.63 -16.04 -12.25
C ILE A 116 11.91 -17.51 -12.61
N GLY A 117 10.89 -18.34 -12.88
CA GLY A 117 11.11 -19.74 -13.26
C GLY A 117 11.74 -20.60 -12.16
N VAL A 118 12.26 -21.77 -12.57
CA VAL A 118 12.95 -22.74 -11.69
C VAL A 118 14.47 -22.79 -11.91
N ASP A 119 14.97 -22.11 -12.95
CA ASP A 119 16.34 -22.28 -13.47
C ASP A 119 17.38 -21.34 -12.81
N TYR A 120 16.95 -20.41 -11.95
CA TYR A 120 17.88 -19.44 -11.34
C TYR A 120 18.72 -20.02 -10.21
N GLY A 121 18.38 -21.20 -9.68
CA GLY A 121 19.22 -21.97 -8.76
C GLY A 121 19.80 -21.15 -7.59
N THR A 122 21.06 -21.45 -7.23
CA THR A 122 21.76 -20.77 -6.13
C THR A 122 22.32 -19.42 -6.57
N LEU A 123 21.95 -18.33 -5.88
CA LEU A 123 22.59 -17.01 -6.05
C LEU A 123 23.96 -16.93 -5.37
N THR A 124 24.42 -18.03 -4.78
CA THR A 124 25.68 -18.11 -4.06
C THR A 124 26.83 -18.08 -5.05
N PRO A 125 27.74 -17.09 -4.95
CA PRO A 125 28.92 -17.07 -5.78
C PRO A 125 29.84 -18.22 -5.36
N ASN A 126 30.46 -18.91 -6.32
CA ASN A 126 31.46 -19.97 -6.08
C ASN A 126 32.69 -19.51 -5.27
N THR A 127 32.82 -18.20 -5.05
CA THR A 127 33.87 -17.56 -4.26
C THR A 127 33.25 -16.46 -3.39
N PRO A 128 33.60 -16.34 -2.10
CA PRO A 128 33.13 -15.27 -1.22
C PRO A 128 33.13 -13.90 -1.93
N THR A 129 31.99 -13.19 -1.91
CA THR A 129 31.94 -11.79 -2.35
C THR A 129 31.27 -10.92 -1.30
N PRO A 130 31.83 -9.74 -1.03
CA PRO A 130 31.21 -8.81 -0.11
C PRO A 130 29.90 -8.26 -0.69
N ILE A 131 29.00 -7.86 0.21
CA ILE A 131 27.83 -7.06 -0.13
C ILE A 131 28.24 -5.59 -0.13
N HIS A 132 27.81 -4.87 -1.15
CA HIS A 132 28.00 -3.43 -1.25
C HIS A 132 26.68 -2.72 -1.02
N LEU A 133 26.73 -1.65 -0.24
CA LEU A 133 25.64 -0.68 -0.16
C LEU A 133 26.08 0.64 -0.80
N GLY A 134 25.23 1.21 -1.65
CA GLY A 134 25.49 2.49 -2.30
C GLY A 134 26.39 2.41 -3.55
N ARG A 135 26.79 1.22 -4.02
CA ARG A 135 27.59 1.04 -5.24
C ARG A 135 27.38 -0.31 -5.92
N LYS A 136 27.68 -0.38 -7.21
CA LYS A 136 27.75 -1.65 -7.96
C LYS A 136 28.93 -2.51 -7.51
N THR A 137 28.72 -3.82 -7.45
CA THR A 137 29.79 -4.81 -7.28
C THR A 137 30.46 -5.11 -8.62
N TYR A 138 31.78 -4.91 -8.75
CA TYR A 138 32.59 -5.38 -9.89
C TYR A 138 33.76 -6.25 -9.39
N SER A 139 34.24 -7.15 -10.28
CA SER A 139 35.30 -8.15 -10.07
C SER A 139 36.41 -7.75 -9.08
N LEU A 140 36.94 -8.74 -8.34
CA LEU A 140 38.04 -8.61 -7.35
C LEU A 140 39.25 -7.79 -7.82
N THR A 141 39.46 -7.67 -9.14
CA THR A 141 40.66 -7.06 -9.75
C THR A 141 40.45 -5.65 -10.30
N SER A 142 39.21 -5.13 -10.34
CA SER A 142 38.91 -3.81 -10.90
C SER A 142 38.37 -2.87 -9.84
N THR A 143 39.21 -1.94 -9.38
CA THR A 143 38.85 -0.87 -8.44
C THR A 143 38.37 0.41 -9.15
N THR A 144 38.36 0.46 -10.50
CA THR A 144 38.42 1.74 -11.24
C THR A 144 37.15 2.14 -12.00
N TYR A 145 36.03 1.41 -11.91
CA TYR A 145 34.82 1.78 -12.66
C TYR A 145 33.53 1.41 -11.92
N SER A 146 33.12 2.21 -10.93
CA SER A 146 31.69 2.31 -10.61
C SER A 146 31.26 3.71 -11.00
N GLN A 147 30.49 3.84 -12.08
CA GLN A 147 29.74 5.07 -12.37
C GLN A 147 28.35 5.04 -11.71
N TYR A 148 28.03 3.94 -11.01
CA TYR A 148 26.74 3.64 -10.39
C TYR A 148 26.85 3.78 -8.87
N TYR A 149 26.99 5.02 -8.41
CA TYR A 149 26.90 5.34 -6.99
C TYR A 149 25.50 5.82 -6.65
N LEU A 150 25.04 5.51 -5.45
CA LEU A 150 23.78 6.06 -4.95
C LEU A 150 23.94 7.54 -4.62
N ASN A 151 23.22 8.41 -5.35
CA ASN A 151 22.91 9.77 -4.94
C ASN A 151 21.58 9.79 -4.17
N GLY A 152 21.64 9.42 -2.90
CA GLY A 152 20.47 9.29 -2.05
C GLY A 152 20.84 9.09 -0.59
N ILE A 153 19.80 8.98 0.22
CA ILE A 153 19.88 8.70 1.65
C ILE A 153 19.36 7.27 1.87
N VAL A 154 20.13 6.48 2.62
CA VAL A 154 19.69 5.17 3.14
C VAL A 154 19.65 5.30 4.65
N SER A 155 18.46 5.18 5.22
CA SER A 155 18.22 5.35 6.66
C SER A 155 18.31 4.02 7.42
N GLU A 156 17.81 2.93 6.82
CA GLU A 156 17.83 1.60 7.44
C GLU A 156 17.79 0.51 6.35
N VAL A 157 18.51 -0.60 6.60
CA VAL A 157 18.50 -1.80 5.75
C VAL A 157 18.36 -3.02 6.67
N ILE A 158 17.39 -3.89 6.39
CA ILE A 158 17.14 -5.13 7.16
C ILE A 158 17.09 -6.29 6.18
N VAL A 159 17.84 -7.36 6.44
CA VAL A 159 17.93 -8.53 5.57
C VAL A 159 17.46 -9.78 6.31
N PHE A 160 16.63 -10.60 5.67
CA PHE A 160 16.22 -11.92 6.15
C PHE A 160 16.63 -13.02 5.18
N LYS A 161 16.98 -14.20 5.70
CA LYS A 161 17.25 -15.41 4.92
C LYS A 161 15.98 -16.19 4.56
N LYS A 162 14.86 -15.49 4.45
CA LYS A 162 13.57 -16.03 4.03
C LYS A 162 12.69 -14.92 3.44
N ALA A 163 11.70 -15.34 2.65
CA ALA A 163 10.54 -14.51 2.38
C ALA A 163 9.69 -14.45 3.65
N LEU A 164 9.27 -13.25 4.06
CA LEU A 164 8.45 -13.08 5.25
C LEU A 164 7.00 -13.48 4.99
N ALA A 165 6.32 -14.02 5.99
CA ALA A 165 4.85 -14.09 5.95
C ALA A 165 4.25 -12.68 5.93
N ASP A 166 2.99 -12.54 5.50
CA ASP A 166 2.34 -11.23 5.39
C ASP A 166 2.32 -10.48 6.73
N GLU A 167 1.98 -11.17 7.82
CA GLU A 167 1.98 -10.63 9.19
C GLU A 167 3.39 -10.18 9.65
N GLU A 168 4.43 -10.94 9.29
CA GLU A 168 5.82 -10.61 9.62
C GLU A 168 6.28 -9.37 8.83
N ARG A 169 5.92 -9.30 7.54
CA ARG A 169 6.22 -8.15 6.69
C ARG A 169 5.52 -6.90 7.24
N ALA A 170 4.23 -7.00 7.57
CA ALA A 170 3.46 -5.89 8.13
C ALA A 170 4.05 -5.39 9.46
N THR A 171 4.46 -6.30 10.34
CA THR A 171 5.13 -5.95 11.60
C THR A 171 6.41 -5.14 11.37
N VAL A 172 7.26 -5.53 10.41
CA VAL A 172 8.50 -4.81 10.10
C VAL A 172 8.21 -3.48 9.41
N SER A 173 7.26 -3.45 8.48
CA SER A 173 6.79 -2.23 7.80
C SER A 173 6.29 -1.19 8.82
N ALA A 174 5.43 -1.59 9.76
CA ALA A 174 4.86 -0.70 10.77
C ALA A 174 5.95 -0.13 11.71
N TYR A 175 6.94 -0.95 12.07
CA TYR A 175 8.10 -0.49 12.83
C TYR A 175 8.89 0.59 12.06
N LEU A 176 9.22 0.34 10.79
CA LEU A 176 9.96 1.29 9.96
C LEU A 176 9.15 2.58 9.71
N SER A 177 7.85 2.43 9.45
CA SER A 177 6.90 3.52 9.26
C SER A 177 6.85 4.46 10.46
N SER A 178 6.65 3.89 11.65
CA SER A 178 6.65 4.65 12.91
C SER A 178 8.00 5.32 13.19
N LYS A 179 9.09 4.56 13.09
CA LYS A 179 10.45 5.05 13.42
C LYS A 179 10.89 6.21 12.54
N TRP A 180 10.54 6.17 11.26
CA TRP A 180 10.98 7.15 10.27
C TRP A 180 9.93 8.20 9.94
N GLY A 181 8.78 8.20 10.64
CA GLY A 181 7.73 9.20 10.51
C GLY A 181 6.99 9.13 9.17
N LEU A 182 6.76 7.92 8.66
CA LEU A 182 6.15 7.66 7.35
C LEU A 182 4.69 7.18 7.45
N THR A 183 4.10 7.18 8.64
CA THR A 183 2.76 6.62 8.91
C THR A 183 1.65 7.24 8.06
N ALA A 184 1.82 8.47 7.58
CA ALA A 184 0.82 9.12 6.71
C ALA A 184 0.75 8.54 5.29
N ASN A 185 1.78 7.80 4.85
CA ASN A 185 1.90 7.32 3.47
C ASN A 185 2.06 5.79 3.38
N VAL A 186 2.38 5.12 4.49
CA VAL A 186 2.60 3.68 4.54
C VAL A 186 1.31 2.99 4.97
N ASP A 187 0.97 1.91 4.28
CA ASP A 187 -0.12 0.98 4.59
C ASP A 187 0.53 -0.39 4.84
N SER A 188 0.94 -0.61 6.09
CA SER A 188 1.87 -1.68 6.45
C SER A 188 1.34 -3.09 6.21
N ASP A 189 0.04 -3.32 6.35
CA ASP A 189 -0.62 -4.60 6.12
C ASP A 189 -1.43 -4.68 4.82
N SER A 190 -1.41 -3.61 4.02
CA SER A 190 -2.04 -3.52 2.69
C SER A 190 -3.56 -3.66 2.73
N ASP A 191 -4.19 -3.17 3.78
CA ASP A 191 -5.63 -3.21 3.91
C ASP A 191 -6.30 -2.01 3.20
N GLY A 192 -5.54 -0.99 2.81
CA GLY A 192 -6.01 0.23 2.15
C GLY A 192 -6.18 1.42 3.08
N ILE A 193 -5.81 1.29 4.36
CA ILE A 193 -5.75 2.38 5.34
C ILE A 193 -4.29 2.61 5.72
N VAL A 194 -3.83 3.85 5.58
CA VAL A 194 -2.47 4.21 5.99
C VAL A 194 -2.32 4.12 7.51
N ASP A 195 -1.12 3.76 7.98
CA ASP A 195 -0.82 3.52 9.40
C ASP A 195 -1.18 4.68 10.33
N ALA A 196 -1.22 5.93 9.82
CA ALA A 196 -1.63 7.11 10.58
C ALA A 196 -3.12 7.14 10.92
N SER A 197 -3.94 6.48 10.09
CA SER A 197 -5.40 6.41 10.20
C SER A 197 -5.87 5.01 10.60
N ASP A 198 -4.97 4.02 10.61
CA ASP A 198 -5.27 2.63 10.96
C ASP A 198 -4.98 2.33 12.44
N PRO A 199 -6.00 1.93 13.24
CA PRO A 199 -5.78 1.47 14.60
C PRO A 199 -5.05 0.11 14.71
N PHE A 200 -4.99 -0.69 13.65
CA PHE A 200 -4.34 -2.01 13.62
C PHE A 200 -3.46 -2.21 12.36
N PRO A 201 -2.37 -1.43 12.21
CA PRO A 201 -1.50 -1.40 11.00
C PRO A 201 -0.70 -2.68 10.72
N THR A 202 -1.04 -3.79 11.36
CA THR A 202 -0.37 -5.08 11.21
C THR A 202 -1.37 -6.25 11.09
N ASP A 203 -2.67 -5.96 11.04
CA ASP A 203 -3.72 -6.97 10.99
C ASP A 203 -4.80 -6.55 9.99
N PRO A 204 -4.71 -7.01 8.73
CA PRO A 204 -5.56 -6.52 7.64
C PRO A 204 -7.02 -6.98 7.79
N SER A 205 -7.31 -7.82 8.78
CA SER A 205 -8.66 -8.22 9.15
C SER A 205 -9.33 -7.26 10.13
N LYS A 206 -8.62 -6.23 10.62
CA LYS A 206 -9.09 -5.29 11.63
C LYS A 206 -8.82 -3.85 11.20
N TRP A 207 -9.82 -3.17 10.65
CA TRP A 207 -9.67 -1.77 10.25
C TRP A 207 -10.46 -0.79 11.10
N ILE A 208 -11.49 -1.28 11.79
CA ILE A 208 -12.36 -0.50 12.66
C ILE A 208 -12.99 -1.38 13.73
N SER A 209 -13.26 -0.81 14.91
CA SER A 209 -14.13 -1.44 15.89
C SER A 209 -15.58 -1.15 15.53
N PHE A 210 -16.34 -2.20 15.23
CA PHE A 210 -17.77 -2.09 14.95
C PHE A 210 -18.53 -1.73 16.23
N PRO A 211 -19.60 -0.91 16.18
CA PRO A 211 -20.53 -0.75 17.28
C PRO A 211 -21.16 -2.10 17.67
N GLU A 212 -21.52 -2.29 18.95
CA GLU A 212 -22.08 -3.57 19.44
C GLU A 212 -23.25 -4.09 18.59
N ALA A 213 -24.11 -3.19 18.12
CA ALA A 213 -25.27 -3.50 17.28
C ALA A 213 -24.93 -4.05 15.89
N LEU A 214 -23.70 -3.85 15.41
CA LEU A 214 -23.23 -4.26 14.09
C LEU A 214 -22.24 -5.44 14.16
N ARG A 215 -22.00 -6.02 15.34
CA ARG A 215 -21.07 -7.15 15.52
C ARG A 215 -21.79 -8.49 15.33
N GLU A 216 -21.10 -9.47 14.75
CA GLU A 216 -21.60 -10.86 14.71
C GLU A 216 -21.67 -11.47 16.11
N ASN A 217 -20.70 -11.12 16.95
CA ASN A 217 -20.58 -11.57 18.32
C ASN A 217 -20.16 -10.40 19.20
N THR A 218 -20.85 -10.15 20.30
CA THR A 218 -20.56 -9.03 21.22
C THR A 218 -19.15 -9.06 21.82
N SER A 219 -18.50 -10.22 21.83
CA SER A 219 -17.13 -10.40 22.32
C SER A 219 -16.05 -10.14 21.26
N ASN A 220 -16.42 -10.01 19.98
CA ASN A 220 -15.49 -9.72 18.89
C ASN A 220 -15.87 -8.40 18.21
N GLU A 221 -15.06 -7.38 18.43
CA GLU A 221 -15.35 -6.03 17.96
C GLU A 221 -15.02 -5.79 16.48
N PHE A 222 -14.30 -6.71 15.83
CA PHE A 222 -13.77 -6.53 14.48
C PHE A 222 -14.47 -7.39 13.43
N THR A 223 -15.46 -8.17 13.84
CA THR A 223 -16.23 -9.00 12.90
C THR A 223 -17.65 -8.44 12.76
N PRO A 224 -18.00 -7.92 11.57
CA PRO A 224 -19.34 -7.39 11.33
C PRO A 224 -20.38 -8.51 11.37
N MET A 225 -21.60 -8.17 11.74
CA MET A 225 -22.72 -9.10 11.72
C MET A 225 -22.94 -9.67 10.31
N GLN A 226 -23.32 -10.94 10.22
CA GLN A 226 -23.60 -11.57 8.94
C GLN A 226 -24.66 -10.79 8.16
N GLY A 227 -24.36 -10.47 6.90
CA GLY A 227 -25.25 -9.73 6.02
C GLY A 227 -25.16 -8.20 6.14
N LEU A 228 -24.24 -7.63 6.95
CA LEU A 228 -23.93 -6.21 6.89
C LEU A 228 -23.41 -5.88 5.48
N ALA A 229 -24.16 -5.11 4.70
CA ALA A 229 -23.81 -4.83 3.30
C ALA A 229 -23.20 -3.43 3.08
N LEU A 230 -23.51 -2.48 3.94
CA LEU A 230 -23.07 -1.08 3.81
C LEU A 230 -23.13 -0.43 5.20
N TRP A 231 -22.10 0.32 5.58
CA TRP A 231 -22.11 1.14 6.78
C TRP A 231 -21.52 2.52 6.50
N LEU A 232 -22.39 3.52 6.53
CA LEU A 232 -22.04 4.93 6.35
C LEU A 232 -22.29 5.68 7.65
N ASP A 233 -21.26 6.35 8.16
CA ASP A 233 -21.32 7.13 9.39
C ASP A 233 -20.85 8.56 9.13
N ALA A 234 -21.67 9.55 9.46
CA ALA A 234 -21.35 10.95 9.20
C ALA A 234 -20.34 11.51 10.20
N SER A 235 -20.16 10.84 11.34
CA SER A 235 -19.06 11.14 12.28
C SER A 235 -17.70 10.63 11.77
N ASN A 236 -17.69 9.85 10.68
CA ASN A 236 -16.51 9.24 10.11
C ASN A 236 -16.65 9.05 8.58
N VAL A 237 -16.88 10.14 7.85
CA VAL A 237 -17.10 10.10 6.39
C VAL A 237 -15.83 9.74 5.63
N ASP A 238 -14.66 10.05 6.19
CA ASP A 238 -13.35 9.86 5.58
C ASP A 238 -12.65 8.57 6.05
N GLY A 239 -13.26 7.80 6.95
CA GLY A 239 -12.63 6.63 7.58
C GLY A 239 -11.62 6.98 8.67
N ASN A 240 -11.40 8.27 8.95
CA ASN A 240 -10.43 8.78 9.91
C ASN A 240 -11.05 9.80 10.90
N HIS A 241 -12.27 9.51 11.35
CA HIS A 241 -13.04 10.30 12.33
C HIS A 241 -13.18 11.78 11.94
N ASN A 242 -13.24 12.08 10.64
CA ASN A 242 -13.30 13.43 10.09
C ASN A 242 -12.13 14.33 10.55
N SER A 243 -10.98 13.75 10.93
CA SER A 243 -9.88 14.52 11.55
C SER A 243 -9.27 15.57 10.61
N GLY A 244 -9.45 15.41 9.30
CA GLY A 244 -9.05 16.37 8.27
C GLY A 244 -10.17 17.30 7.77
N LEU A 245 -11.38 17.20 8.31
CA LEU A 245 -12.57 17.91 7.83
C LEU A 245 -13.11 18.89 8.87
N ASN A 246 -13.45 20.09 8.42
CA ASN A 246 -14.09 21.14 9.22
C ASN A 246 -15.58 21.25 8.87
N ASP A 247 -16.34 21.90 9.76
CA ASP A 247 -17.76 22.21 9.50
C ASP A 247 -17.91 23.03 8.21
N GLY A 248 -18.77 22.55 7.31
CA GLY A 248 -19.01 23.13 5.99
C GLY A 248 -18.08 22.65 4.87
N ASP A 249 -17.08 21.81 5.15
CA ASP A 249 -16.20 21.26 4.12
C ASP A 249 -16.97 20.35 3.16
N ALA A 250 -16.64 20.43 1.87
CA ALA A 250 -17.23 19.58 0.83
C ALA A 250 -16.68 18.15 0.96
N VAL A 251 -17.57 17.17 0.77
CA VAL A 251 -17.27 15.75 0.91
C VAL A 251 -17.42 15.07 -0.45
N SER A 252 -16.28 14.78 -1.08
CA SER A 252 -16.23 14.12 -2.39
C SER A 252 -16.46 12.61 -2.32
N ALA A 253 -16.27 12.00 -1.16
CA ALA A 253 -16.48 10.59 -0.94
C ALA A 253 -16.96 10.31 0.51
N TRP A 254 -17.92 9.41 0.66
CA TRP A 254 -18.30 8.83 1.95
C TRP A 254 -17.84 7.38 1.97
N LYS A 255 -16.86 7.10 2.83
CA LYS A 255 -16.26 5.77 2.99
C LYS A 255 -17.28 4.76 3.51
N ASP A 256 -17.32 3.58 2.88
CA ASP A 256 -18.06 2.43 3.42
C ASP A 256 -17.22 1.75 4.51
N LEU A 257 -17.60 1.96 5.76
CA LEU A 257 -16.90 1.40 6.93
C LEU A 257 -17.10 -0.11 7.07
N SER A 258 -18.06 -0.71 6.34
CA SER A 258 -18.23 -2.17 6.28
C SER A 258 -17.22 -2.85 5.36
N ARG A 259 -16.60 -2.10 4.43
CA ARG A 259 -15.65 -2.57 3.41
C ARG A 259 -16.20 -3.66 2.48
N ASN A 260 -17.52 -3.80 2.40
CA ASN A 260 -18.17 -4.75 1.49
C ASN A 260 -18.50 -4.14 0.13
N VAL A 261 -18.69 -2.83 0.06
CA VAL A 261 -19.01 -2.08 -1.16
C VAL A 261 -17.97 -0.96 -1.34
N SER A 262 -17.82 -0.47 -2.58
CA SER A 262 -17.03 0.74 -2.84
C SER A 262 -17.63 1.97 -2.16
N ASP A 263 -16.77 2.96 -1.90
CA ASP A 263 -17.15 4.26 -1.36
C ASP A 263 -18.23 4.96 -2.21
N LEU A 264 -19.10 5.74 -1.56
CA LEU A 264 -20.03 6.61 -2.28
C LEU A 264 -19.28 7.87 -2.72
N THR A 265 -19.15 8.08 -4.01
CA THR A 265 -18.37 9.21 -4.55
C THR A 265 -19.22 10.25 -5.28
N GLN A 266 -18.82 11.51 -5.20
CA GLN A 266 -19.33 12.62 -5.99
C GLN A 266 -18.19 13.43 -6.60
N SER A 267 -17.95 13.22 -7.89
CA SER A 267 -16.85 13.86 -8.62
C SER A 267 -17.14 15.30 -9.04
N SER A 268 -18.41 15.69 -9.17
CA SER A 268 -18.78 17.07 -9.50
C SER A 268 -18.72 17.92 -8.22
N ILE A 269 -17.72 18.80 -8.14
CA ILE A 269 -17.51 19.71 -6.98
C ILE A 269 -18.79 20.47 -6.61
N SER A 270 -19.56 20.91 -7.59
CA SER A 270 -20.82 21.65 -7.37
C SER A 270 -21.95 20.83 -6.75
N ASN A 271 -21.79 19.51 -6.71
CA ASN A 271 -22.80 18.56 -6.23
C ASN A 271 -22.32 17.81 -4.97
N GLN A 272 -21.13 18.15 -4.45
CA GLN A 272 -20.59 17.51 -3.26
C GLN A 272 -21.35 18.00 -2.03
N PRO A 273 -21.91 17.08 -1.21
CA PRO A 273 -22.52 17.48 0.05
C PRO A 273 -21.47 18.11 0.97
N THR A 274 -21.93 18.85 1.97
CA THR A 274 -21.06 19.44 2.99
C THR A 274 -21.23 18.73 4.33
N ILE A 275 -20.14 18.57 5.08
CA ILE A 275 -20.21 18.00 6.43
C ILE A 275 -20.71 19.05 7.42
N VAL A 276 -21.66 18.68 8.28
CA VAL A 276 -22.04 19.47 9.45
C VAL A 276 -21.58 18.70 10.68
N SER A 277 -20.54 19.21 11.33
CA SER A 277 -19.84 18.57 12.45
C SER A 277 -20.09 19.28 13.79
N THR A 278 -20.65 20.49 13.75
CA THR A 278 -20.96 21.29 14.95
C THR A 278 -22.22 20.83 15.70
N SER A 279 -23.00 19.91 15.15
CA SER A 279 -24.17 19.31 15.80
C SER A 279 -23.77 18.18 16.77
N ALA A 280 -24.62 17.91 17.77
CA ALA A 280 -24.44 16.75 18.66
C ALA A 280 -24.47 15.41 17.91
N ASN A 281 -25.12 15.39 16.73
CA ASN A 281 -25.12 14.27 15.79
C ASN A 281 -24.64 14.82 14.43
N PRO A 282 -23.38 14.59 14.02
CA PRO A 282 -22.89 15.00 12.71
C PRO A 282 -23.72 14.44 11.56
N TYR A 283 -23.81 15.16 10.45
CA TYR A 283 -24.54 14.73 9.25
C TYR A 283 -23.94 15.36 7.99
N LEU A 284 -24.17 14.72 6.83
CA LEU A 284 -23.94 15.36 5.53
C LEU A 284 -25.18 16.17 5.12
N SER A 285 -24.96 17.43 4.78
CA SER A 285 -25.97 18.33 4.24
C SER A 285 -26.00 18.22 2.72
N PHE A 286 -27.16 17.80 2.20
CA PHE A 286 -27.50 17.81 0.77
C PHE A 286 -28.45 18.98 0.53
N ASP A 287 -28.04 19.98 -0.24
CA ASP A 287 -28.77 21.26 -0.32
C ASP A 287 -30.00 21.22 -1.24
N GLY A 288 -30.16 20.13 -2.00
CA GLY A 288 -31.27 19.92 -2.94
C GLY A 288 -31.26 20.83 -4.17
N ALA A 289 -30.33 21.77 -4.28
CA ALA A 289 -30.16 22.63 -5.44
C ALA A 289 -29.33 21.92 -6.52
N ASN A 290 -28.27 21.22 -6.11
CA ASN A 290 -27.37 20.46 -7.00
C ASN A 290 -27.07 19.02 -6.51
N ASP A 291 -27.49 18.67 -5.28
CA ASP A 291 -27.11 17.43 -4.59
C ASP A 291 -28.20 16.33 -4.66
N SER A 292 -29.06 16.36 -5.67
CA SER A 292 -30.36 15.63 -5.65
C SER A 292 -30.27 14.10 -5.81
N VAL A 293 -29.08 13.51 -5.97
CA VAL A 293 -28.92 12.07 -6.22
C VAL A 293 -27.76 11.54 -5.37
N ILE A 294 -28.09 10.70 -4.39
CA ILE A 294 -27.12 9.75 -3.84
C ILE A 294 -27.14 8.55 -4.79
N PRO A 295 -26.08 8.29 -5.59
CA PRO A 295 -26.03 7.14 -6.47
C PRO A 295 -25.74 5.88 -5.62
N VAL A 296 -26.73 5.41 -4.86
CA VAL A 296 -26.66 4.08 -4.25
C VAL A 296 -27.12 3.09 -5.32
N LEU A 297 -26.16 2.45 -6.00
CA LEU A 297 -26.46 1.30 -6.86
C LEU A 297 -26.81 0.11 -5.97
N PHE A 298 -28.09 -0.05 -5.61
CA PHE A 298 -28.55 -1.30 -5.03
C PHE A 298 -28.53 -2.38 -6.12
N SER A 299 -27.59 -3.32 -6.07
CA SER A 299 -27.65 -4.51 -6.91
C SER A 299 -28.87 -5.35 -6.48
N ALA A 300 -29.81 -5.55 -7.40
CA ALA A 300 -30.96 -6.43 -7.15
C ALA A 300 -30.49 -7.88 -6.94
N VAL A 301 -30.93 -8.53 -5.86
CA VAL A 301 -30.77 -9.98 -5.66
C VAL A 301 -31.95 -10.68 -6.33
N TRP A 302 -31.65 -11.68 -7.15
CA TRP A 302 -32.63 -12.51 -7.85
C TRP A 302 -33.36 -13.40 -6.84
N ASP A 303 -34.70 -13.34 -6.77
CA ASP A 303 -35.49 -14.40 -6.15
C ASP A 303 -35.96 -15.42 -7.21
N ALA A 304 -36.22 -16.65 -6.77
CA ALA A 304 -36.64 -17.73 -7.65
C ALA A 304 -38.04 -17.55 -8.26
N ASP A 305 -38.77 -16.51 -7.85
CA ASP A 305 -40.15 -16.23 -8.26
C ASP A 305 -40.25 -15.11 -9.32
N GLY A 306 -39.11 -14.52 -9.73
CA GLY A 306 -39.03 -13.59 -10.85
C GLY A 306 -39.58 -12.19 -10.56
N ASN A 307 -39.68 -11.79 -9.28
CA ASN A 307 -40.08 -10.45 -8.88
C ASN A 307 -38.88 -9.62 -8.45
N PHE A 308 -38.84 -8.35 -8.87
CA PHE A 308 -37.86 -7.40 -8.36
C PHE A 308 -38.24 -7.00 -6.93
N ILE A 309 -37.31 -7.12 -5.97
CA ILE A 309 -37.33 -6.24 -4.80
C ILE A 309 -36.63 -4.95 -5.24
N GLU A 310 -37.40 -4.00 -5.77
CA GLU A 310 -36.96 -2.61 -5.81
C GLU A 310 -36.95 -2.09 -4.37
N LEU A 311 -35.77 -1.78 -3.82
CA LEU A 311 -35.66 -0.84 -2.70
C LEU A 311 -35.88 0.58 -3.22
N ASN A 312 -37.04 0.85 -3.83
CA ASN A 312 -37.49 2.19 -4.19
C ASN A 312 -38.92 2.37 -3.72
N LYS A 313 -39.05 2.73 -2.44
CA LYS A 313 -40.25 3.39 -1.97
C LYS A 313 -39.96 4.40 -0.86
N ILE A 314 -39.24 5.47 -1.18
CA ILE A 314 -39.60 6.75 -0.56
C ILE A 314 -40.83 7.26 -1.34
N LEU A 315 -42.01 6.67 -1.09
CA LEU A 315 -43.26 7.37 -1.34
C LEU A 315 -43.52 8.28 -0.13
N GLY A 316 -43.00 9.49 -0.19
CA GLY A 316 -43.33 10.56 0.73
C GLY A 316 -43.09 11.89 0.05
N THR A 317 -44.09 12.77 0.09
CA THR A 317 -43.94 14.17 -0.30
C THR A 317 -42.79 14.79 0.51
N PRO A 318 -41.88 15.57 -0.11
CA PRO A 318 -40.82 16.26 0.61
C PRO A 318 -41.37 17.04 1.80
N ALA A 319 -40.85 16.79 3.01
CA ALA A 319 -41.11 17.65 4.15
C ALA A 319 -40.47 19.02 3.85
N GLY A 320 -41.27 19.99 3.41
CA GLY A 320 -40.79 21.34 3.10
C GLY A 320 -41.53 22.13 2.03
N GLN A 321 -42.60 21.61 1.42
CA GLN A 321 -43.52 22.43 0.62
C GLN A 321 -44.94 22.33 1.15
N GLY A 322 -45.17 23.02 2.27
CA GLY A 322 -46.48 23.44 2.70
C GLY A 322 -46.33 24.87 3.18
N ASP A 323 -46.94 25.81 2.45
CA ASP A 323 -47.10 27.18 2.91
C ASP A 323 -47.54 27.19 4.36
N ASP A 324 -46.75 27.89 5.17
CA ASP A 324 -47.02 28.11 6.58
C ASP A 324 -48.21 29.07 6.68
N GLN A 325 -49.43 28.53 6.55
CA GLN A 325 -50.64 29.04 7.18
C GLN A 325 -51.53 27.88 7.60
N GLY A 326 -51.36 27.46 8.84
CA GLY A 326 -52.40 26.69 9.53
C GLY A 326 -51.82 25.65 10.47
N ALA A 327 -51.69 26.07 11.73
CA ALA A 327 -51.67 25.25 12.93
C ALA A 327 -51.91 23.75 12.74
N ASN A 328 -50.99 22.92 13.24
CA ASN A 328 -51.31 22.04 14.36
C ASN A 328 -50.05 21.45 14.99
N ARG A 329 -49.93 21.72 16.30
CA ARG A 329 -49.09 20.97 17.23
C ARG A 329 -49.68 19.57 17.39
N ALA A 330 -48.85 18.55 17.58
CA ALA A 330 -49.26 17.35 18.30
C ALA A 330 -48.07 16.77 19.08
N GLN A 331 -48.42 16.30 20.27
CA GLN A 331 -47.60 15.78 21.36
C GLN A 331 -46.86 14.50 21.01
#